data_AF-A0A529NQD3-F1
#
_entry.id   AF-A0A529NQD3-F1
#
_cell.length_a   1.000
_cell.length_b   1.000
_cell.length_c   1.000
_cell.angle_alpha   90.00
_cell.angle_beta   90.00
_cell.angle_gamma   90.00
#
_symmetry.space_group_name_H-M   'P 1'
#
loop_
_entity.id
_entity.type
_entity.pdbx_description
1 polymer ?
#
loop_
_entity_poly.entity_id
_entity_poly.type
_entity_poly.pdbx_seq_one_letter_code
_entity_poly.pdbx_strand_id
1 'polypeptide(L)'
;LLAYVVSAVLAKPDALSVLYGTLIPKIEFSREYLSILVAIIGTTLSAYLYTWQSNQEVEEEIAEGRTTLKEREGATEGELRRSRHDILIGMTFSNLIMYFIILSTGSTLYQAGQTQIETAAQAAEALRPLAGDAAGIVFAAGVIGVGFLAVPV
;
A
#
# COMPACT_ATOMS: atom_id res chain seq x y z
N LEU A 1 -0.44 4.52 8.57
CA LEU A 1 0.05 4.73 7.19
C LEU A 1 0.97 5.94 7.08
N LEU A 2 0.51 7.16 7.42
CA LEU A 2 1.33 8.38 7.31
C LEU A 2 2.62 8.40 8.14
N ALA A 3 2.71 7.58 9.19
CA ALA A 3 3.92 7.43 10.00
C ALA A 3 5.18 7.09 9.18
N TYR A 4 5.06 6.24 8.15
CA TYR A 4 6.19 5.90 7.28
C TYR A 4 6.65 7.07 6.41
N VAL A 5 5.73 7.93 5.98
CA VAL A 5 6.07 9.15 5.23
C VAL A 5 6.93 10.07 6.09
N VAL A 6 6.49 10.32 7.33
CA VAL A 6 7.23 11.18 8.25
C VAL A 6 8.57 10.54 8.63
N SER A 7 8.59 9.23 8.90
CA SER A 7 9.83 8.51 9.22
C SER A 7 10.85 8.57 8.08
N ALA A 8 10.42 8.35 6.83
CA ALA A 8 11.29 8.45 5.66
C ALA A 8 11.92 9.84 5.49
N VAL A 9 11.16 10.91 5.76
CA VAL A 9 11.67 12.29 5.71
C VAL A 9 12.64 12.55 6.86
N LEU A 10 12.31 12.09 8.07
CA LEU A 10 13.15 12.26 9.26
C LEU A 10 14.44 11.43 9.23
N ALA A 11 14.45 10.31 8.50
CA ALA A 11 15.64 9.52 8.24
C ALA A 11 16.71 10.28 7.42
N LYS A 12 16.35 11.42 6.81
CA LYS A 12 17.23 12.28 6.01
C LYS A 12 18.06 11.48 4.98
N PRO A 13 17.40 10.71 4.09
CA PRO A 13 18.11 9.98 3.07
C PRO A 13 18.81 10.93 2.09
N ASP A 14 19.87 10.47 1.46
CA ASP A 14 20.53 11.21 0.39
C ASP A 14 19.57 11.41 -0.80
N ALA A 15 19.17 12.66 -1.04
CA ALA A 15 18.12 12.99 -2.01
C ALA A 15 18.51 12.58 -3.44
N LEU A 16 19.80 12.65 -3.78
CA LEU A 16 20.28 12.29 -5.11
C LEU A 16 20.17 10.78 -5.35
N SER A 17 20.60 9.98 -4.37
CA SER A 17 20.50 8.51 -4.43
C SER A 17 19.04 8.05 -4.47
N VAL A 18 18.16 8.69 -3.71
CA VAL A 18 16.72 8.40 -3.74
C VAL A 18 16.14 8.72 -5.12
N LEU A 19 16.45 9.88 -5.68
CA LEU A 19 15.95 10.27 -7.00
C LEU A 19 16.46 9.32 -8.10
N TYR A 20 17.74 8.99 -8.06
CA TYR A 20 18.35 8.05 -9.01
C TYR A 20 17.71 6.67 -8.90
N GLY A 21 17.58 6.12 -7.69
CA GLY A 21 16.96 4.81 -7.45
C GLY A 21 15.46 4.76 -7.76
N THR A 22 14.76 5.90 -7.69
CA THR A 22 13.33 6.00 -8.02
C THR A 22 13.10 6.03 -9.53
N LEU A 23 13.97 6.71 -10.29
CA LEU A 23 13.79 6.91 -11.73
C LEU A 23 14.53 5.90 -12.60
N ILE A 24 15.61 5.30 -12.10
CA ILE A 24 16.48 4.41 -12.86
C ILE A 24 16.37 3.00 -12.28
N PRO A 25 15.54 2.13 -12.87
CA PRO A 25 15.37 0.78 -12.39
C PRO A 25 16.64 -0.04 -12.66
N LYS A 26 17.11 -0.76 -11.64
CA LYS A 26 18.13 -1.80 -11.79
C LYS A 26 17.42 -3.14 -11.80
N ILE A 27 17.47 -3.83 -12.94
CA ILE A 27 16.89 -5.16 -13.09
C ILE A 27 17.99 -6.18 -12.84
N GLU A 28 17.77 -7.04 -11.86
CA GLU A 28 18.65 -8.15 -11.54
C GLU A 28 17.88 -9.47 -11.71
N PHE A 29 18.44 -10.43 -12.44
CA PHE A 29 17.83 -11.76 -12.60
C PHE A 29 18.28 -12.71 -11.47
N SER A 30 18.07 -12.29 -10.23
CA SER A 30 18.30 -13.11 -9.04
C SER A 30 16.99 -13.68 -8.50
N ARG A 31 17.07 -14.77 -7.74
CA ARG A 31 15.90 -15.38 -7.10
C ARG A 31 15.22 -14.39 -6.14
N GLU A 32 16.02 -13.64 -5.41
CA GLU A 32 15.60 -12.66 -4.41
C GLU A 32 14.85 -11.51 -5.09
N TYR A 33 15.40 -10.94 -6.16
CA TYR A 33 14.75 -9.86 -6.92
C TYR A 33 13.42 -10.32 -7.51
N LEU A 34 13.40 -11.47 -8.18
CA LEU A 34 12.17 -12.01 -8.77
C LEU A 34 11.11 -12.34 -7.71
N SER A 35 11.53 -12.83 -6.53
CA SER A 35 10.62 -13.14 -5.42
C SER A 35 9.96 -11.89 -4.87
N ILE A 36 10.72 -10.81 -4.64
CA ILE A 36 10.18 -9.53 -4.18
C ILE A 36 9.27 -8.90 -5.24
N LEU A 37 9.66 -8.98 -6.51
CA LEU A 37 8.84 -8.47 -7.62
C LEU A 37 7.48 -9.18 -7.69
N VAL A 38 7.47 -10.52 -7.61
CA VAL A 38 6.23 -11.29 -7.55
C VAL A 38 5.42 -10.97 -6.29
N ALA A 39 6.06 -10.81 -5.14
CA ALA A 39 5.37 -10.46 -3.89
C ALA A 39 4.68 -9.09 -3.95
N ILE A 40 5.32 -8.07 -4.52
CA ILE A 40 4.72 -6.73 -4.71
C ILE A 40 3.54 -6.80 -5.69
N ILE A 41 3.70 -7.52 -6.80
CA ILE A 41 2.60 -7.67 -7.78
C ILE A 41 1.42 -8.43 -7.15
N GLY A 42 1.68 -9.52 -6.44
CA GLY A 42 0.64 -10.35 -5.81
C GLY A 42 -0.14 -9.61 -4.73
N THR A 43 0.53 -8.81 -3.91
CA THR A 43 -0.13 -7.96 -2.90
C THR A 43 -0.98 -6.85 -3.52
N THR A 44 -0.61 -6.36 -4.72
CA THR A 44 -1.34 -5.31 -5.43
C THR A 44 -2.54 -5.83 -6.24
N LEU A 45 -2.42 -7.01 -6.85
CA LEU A 45 -3.42 -7.58 -7.77
C LEU A 45 -4.16 -8.79 -7.15
N SER A 46 -4.56 -8.67 -5.89
CA SER A 46 -5.23 -9.76 -5.17
C SER A 46 -6.60 -10.09 -5.80
N ALA A 47 -6.75 -11.33 -6.28
CA ALA A 47 -7.91 -11.75 -7.07
C ALA A 47 -9.27 -11.52 -6.38
N TYR A 48 -9.33 -11.63 -5.05
CA TYR A 48 -10.55 -11.38 -4.28
C TYR A 48 -11.08 -9.94 -4.43
N LEU A 49 -10.19 -8.95 -4.64
CA LEU A 49 -10.59 -7.55 -4.76
C LEU A 49 -11.49 -7.29 -5.96
N TYR A 50 -11.35 -8.05 -7.06
CA TYR A 50 -12.22 -7.91 -8.22
C TYR A 50 -13.66 -8.33 -7.90
N THR A 51 -13.83 -9.45 -7.19
CA THR A 51 -15.14 -9.93 -6.75
C THR A 51 -15.72 -9.01 -5.69
N TRP A 52 -14.90 -8.60 -4.72
CA TRP A 52 -15.33 -7.68 -3.67
C TRP A 52 -15.79 -6.34 -4.26
N GLN A 53 -14.99 -5.74 -5.16
CA GLN A 53 -15.33 -4.48 -5.81
C GLN A 53 -16.61 -4.61 -6.65
N SER A 54 -16.79 -5.71 -7.39
CA SER A 54 -18.02 -5.94 -8.16
C SER A 54 -19.24 -6.07 -7.25
N ASN A 55 -19.10 -6.70 -6.08
CA ASN A 55 -20.19 -6.79 -5.10
C ASN A 55 -20.49 -5.43 -4.46
N GLN A 56 -19.46 -4.63 -4.13
CA GLN A 56 -19.64 -3.29 -3.58
C GLN A 56 -20.34 -2.35 -4.56
N GLU A 57 -20.01 -2.41 -5.85
CA GLU A 57 -20.72 -1.63 -6.87
C GLU A 57 -22.22 -1.95 -6.87
N VAL A 58 -22.57 -3.24 -6.75
CA VAL A 58 -23.96 -3.68 -6.67
C VAL A 58 -24.66 -3.15 -5.42
N GLU A 59 -23.99 -3.14 -4.27
CA GLU A 59 -24.54 -2.57 -3.02
C GLU A 59 -24.74 -1.06 -3.12
N GLU A 60 -23.82 -0.34 -3.76
CA GLU A 60 -23.94 1.10 -4.02
C GLU A 60 -25.12 1.40 -4.96
N GLU A 61 -25.29 0.65 -6.04
CA GLU A 61 -26.44 0.78 -6.95
C GLU A 61 -27.79 0.54 -6.26
N ILE A 62 -27.85 -0.46 -5.37
CA ILE A 62 -29.04 -0.73 -4.56
C ILE A 62 -29.33 0.46 -3.63
N ALA A 63 -28.30 1.03 -3.00
CA ALA A 63 -28.44 2.21 -2.15
C ALA A 63 -28.88 3.46 -2.93
N GLU A 64 -28.50 3.57 -4.21
CA GLU A 64 -28.97 4.60 -5.14
C GLU A 64 -30.41 4.35 -5.66
N GLY A 65 -31.02 3.21 -5.31
CA GLY A 65 -32.41 2.87 -5.61
C GLY A 65 -32.61 1.89 -6.78
N ARG A 66 -31.54 1.37 -7.40
CA ARG A 66 -31.60 0.40 -8.50
C ARG A 66 -31.77 -1.02 -7.96
N THR A 67 -33.00 -1.35 -7.58
CA THR A 67 -33.31 -2.61 -6.88
C THR A 67 -33.56 -3.78 -7.81
N THR A 68 -33.85 -3.55 -9.10
CA THR A 68 -34.11 -4.63 -10.07
C THR A 68 -32.85 -5.01 -10.86
N LEU A 69 -32.82 -6.22 -11.45
CA LEU A 69 -31.69 -6.65 -12.29
C LEU A 69 -31.58 -5.82 -13.58
N LYS A 70 -32.72 -5.42 -14.15
CA LYS A 70 -32.77 -4.67 -15.42
C LYS A 70 -32.20 -3.26 -15.29
N GLU A 71 -32.29 -2.67 -14.10
CA GLU A 71 -31.73 -1.33 -13.80
C GLU A 71 -30.22 -1.36 -13.59
N ARG A 72 -29.63 -2.54 -13.36
CA ARG A 72 -28.20 -2.78 -13.10
C ARG A 72 -27.50 -3.50 -14.26
N GLU A 73 -28.19 -3.67 -15.38
CA GLU A 73 -27.66 -4.39 -16.53
C GLU A 73 -26.77 -3.46 -17.36
N GLY A 74 -25.46 -3.67 -17.26
CA GLY A 74 -24.44 -2.88 -17.94
C GLY A 74 -24.06 -1.61 -17.18
N ALA A 75 -22.99 -0.96 -17.64
CA ALA A 75 -22.48 0.27 -17.05
C ALA A 75 -22.48 1.39 -18.10
N THR A 76 -22.92 2.57 -17.70
CA THR A 76 -22.83 3.78 -18.52
C THR A 76 -21.38 4.28 -18.59
N GLU A 77 -21.05 5.04 -19.63
CA GLU A 77 -19.73 5.68 -19.73
C GLU A 77 -19.41 6.60 -18.53
N GLY A 78 -20.45 7.21 -17.94
CA GLY A 78 -20.33 8.06 -16.76
C GLY A 78 -19.87 7.28 -15.52
N GLU A 79 -20.50 6.14 -15.26
CA GLU A 79 -20.16 5.23 -14.15
C GLU A 79 -18.76 4.66 -14.32
N LEU A 80 -18.43 4.17 -15.52
CA LEU A 80 -17.08 3.67 -15.83
C LEU A 80 -16.01 4.76 -15.62
N ARG A 81 -16.30 6.01 -15.98
CA ARG A 81 -15.36 7.12 -15.78
C ARG A 81 -15.20 7.48 -14.31
N ARG A 82 -16.29 7.45 -13.53
CA ARG A 82 -16.27 7.68 -12.08
C ARG A 82 -15.47 6.60 -11.37
N SER A 83 -15.81 5.33 -11.60
CA SER A 83 -15.12 4.16 -11.05
C SER A 83 -13.62 4.19 -11.40
N ARG A 84 -13.27 4.50 -12.66
CA ARG A 84 -11.86 4.66 -13.06
C ARG A 84 -11.12 5.74 -12.28
N HIS A 85 -11.77 6.88 -12.01
CA HIS A 85 -11.15 7.97 -11.26
C HIS A 85 -10.92 7.58 -9.80
N ASP A 86 -11.93 6.95 -9.17
CA ASP A 86 -11.85 6.51 -7.79
C ASP A 86 -10.76 5.45 -7.59
N ILE A 87 -10.68 4.47 -8.50
CA ILE A 87 -9.60 3.48 -8.54
C ILE A 87 -8.25 4.17 -8.73
N LEU A 88 -8.13 5.11 -9.68
CA LEU A 88 -6.87 5.79 -9.96
C LEU A 88 -6.36 6.56 -8.74
N ILE A 89 -7.24 7.30 -8.05
CA ILE A 89 -6.89 8.05 -6.84
C ILE A 89 -6.47 7.08 -5.73
N GLY A 90 -7.28 6.06 -5.45
CA GLY A 90 -7.01 5.07 -4.41
C GLY A 90 -5.70 4.31 -4.64
N MET A 91 -5.48 3.84 -5.87
CA MET A 91 -4.27 3.12 -6.26
C MET A 91 -3.04 4.02 -6.24
N THR A 92 -3.15 5.28 -6.68
CA THR A 92 -2.04 6.24 -6.62
C THR A 92 -1.64 6.51 -5.18
N PHE A 93 -2.62 6.75 -4.29
CA PHE A 93 -2.36 6.94 -2.87
C PHE A 93 -1.72 5.70 -2.24
N SER A 94 -2.24 4.51 -2.54
CA SER A 94 -1.68 3.25 -2.04
C SER A 94 -0.21 3.05 -2.48
N ASN A 95 0.09 3.23 -3.77
CA ASN A 95 1.45 3.11 -4.30
C ASN A 95 2.40 4.16 -3.71
N LEU A 96 1.91 5.39 -3.50
CA LEU A 96 2.69 6.44 -2.86
C LEU A 96 3.08 6.05 -1.43
N ILE A 97 2.15 5.50 -0.65
CA ILE A 97 2.44 5.02 0.70
C ILE A 97 3.39 3.82 0.68
N MET A 98 3.20 2.87 -0.24
CA MET A 98 4.13 1.75 -0.42
C MET A 98 5.55 2.23 -0.72
N TYR A 99 5.70 3.22 -1.61
CA TYR A 99 6.98 3.86 -1.89
C TYR A 99 7.64 4.40 -0.62
N PHE A 100 6.90 5.13 0.23
CA PHE A 100 7.45 5.66 1.48
C PHE A 100 7.77 4.57 2.51
N ILE A 101 7.06 3.45 2.51
CA ILE A 101 7.42 2.28 3.33
C ILE A 101 8.79 1.76 2.88
N ILE A 102 8.98 1.52 1.58
CA ILE A 102 10.26 1.06 1.01
C ILE A 102 11.39 2.06 1.29
N LEU A 103 11.13 3.35 1.09
CA LEU A 103 12.11 4.40 1.34
C LEU A 103 12.49 4.48 2.82
N SER A 104 11.50 4.40 3.72
CA SER A 104 11.76 4.39 5.16
C SER A 104 12.60 3.18 5.54
N THR A 105 12.22 1.96 5.16
CA THR A 105 12.98 0.75 5.52
C THR A 105 14.38 0.75 4.91
N GLY A 106 14.53 1.22 3.67
CA GLY A 106 15.82 1.37 3.00
C GLY A 106 16.74 2.43 3.63
N SER A 107 16.17 3.54 4.09
CA SER A 107 16.95 4.62 4.72
C SER A 107 17.27 4.35 6.20
N THR A 108 16.50 3.50 6.88
CA THR A 108 16.71 3.20 8.30
C THR A 108 17.31 1.81 8.52
N LEU A 109 16.59 0.75 8.15
CA LEU A 109 16.96 -0.64 8.49
C LEU A 109 18.12 -1.10 7.64
N TYR A 110 18.04 -0.89 6.33
CA TYR A 110 19.09 -1.30 5.41
C TYR A 110 20.41 -0.57 5.68
N GLN A 111 20.37 0.74 5.97
CA GLN A 111 21.57 1.47 6.38
C GLN A 111 22.15 0.99 7.71
N ALA A 112 21.30 0.52 8.63
CA ALA A 112 21.73 -0.10 9.89
C ALA A 112 22.23 -1.56 9.71
N GLY A 113 22.31 -2.07 8.49
CA GLY A 113 22.74 -3.44 8.18
C GLY A 113 21.67 -4.51 8.39
N GLN A 114 20.43 -4.14 8.71
CA GLN A 114 19.31 -5.05 8.91
C GLN A 114 18.67 -5.38 7.55
N THR A 115 19.07 -6.49 6.94
CA THR A 115 18.60 -6.92 5.61
C THR A 115 17.60 -8.08 5.67
N GLN A 116 17.49 -8.76 6.81
CA GLN A 116 16.54 -9.85 7.03
C GLN A 116 15.51 -9.44 8.08
N ILE A 117 14.28 -9.20 7.60
CA ILE A 117 13.13 -8.81 8.41
C ILE A 117 12.17 -10.00 8.43
N GLU A 118 12.12 -10.71 9.54
CA GLU A 118 11.29 -11.91 9.73
C GLU A 118 10.05 -11.62 10.59
N THR A 119 10.06 -10.51 11.32
CA THR A 119 9.00 -10.17 12.28
C THR A 119 8.45 -8.77 12.08
N ALA A 120 7.17 -8.60 12.43
CA ALA A 120 6.50 -7.30 12.48
C ALA A 120 7.22 -6.30 13.42
N ALA A 121 7.80 -6.79 14.52
CA ALA A 121 8.56 -5.98 15.45
C ALA A 121 9.82 -5.37 14.79
N GLN A 122 10.55 -6.16 13.98
CA GLN A 122 11.68 -5.65 13.21
C GLN A 122 11.24 -4.63 12.15
N ALA A 123 10.06 -4.80 11.53
CA ALA A 123 9.52 -3.82 10.59
C ALA A 123 9.16 -2.49 11.29
N ALA A 124 8.72 -2.54 12.55
CA ALA A 124 8.38 -1.35 13.34
C ALA A 124 9.59 -0.45 13.60
N GLU A 125 10.81 -1.02 13.66
CA GLU A 125 12.06 -0.27 13.85
C GLU A 125 12.31 0.75 12.74
N ALA A 126 11.70 0.58 11.55
CA ALA A 126 11.76 1.58 10.50
C ALA A 126 11.08 2.91 10.86
N LEU A 127 10.22 2.92 11.90
CA LEU A 127 9.56 4.11 12.43
C LEU A 127 10.35 4.80 13.54
N ARG A 128 11.52 4.29 13.93
CA ARG A 128 12.37 4.90 14.97
C ARG A 128 12.70 6.38 14.73
N PRO A 129 13.03 6.86 13.52
CA PRO A 129 13.27 8.28 13.30
C PRO A 129 12.10 9.18 13.69
N LEU A 130 10.86 8.67 13.57
CA LEU A 130 9.65 9.38 13.95
C LEU A 130 9.36 9.26 15.46
N ALA A 131 9.39 8.05 16.00
CA ALA A 131 8.78 7.74 17.30
C ALA A 131 9.77 7.26 18.37
N GLY A 132 11.05 7.10 18.04
CA GLY A 132 12.07 6.57 18.94
C GLY A 132 11.63 5.23 19.54
N ASP A 133 11.68 5.11 20.86
CA ASP A 133 11.27 3.90 21.59
C ASP A 133 9.76 3.60 21.49
N ALA A 134 8.94 4.58 21.08
CA ALA A 134 7.51 4.38 20.85
C ALA A 134 7.19 3.83 19.44
N ALA A 135 8.20 3.55 18.59
CA ALA A 135 8.01 3.02 17.24
C ALA A 135 7.16 1.74 17.21
N GLY A 136 7.40 0.82 18.14
CA GLY A 136 6.60 -0.40 18.28
C GLY A 136 5.13 -0.12 18.59
N ILE A 137 4.84 0.88 19.43
CA ILE A 137 3.46 1.27 19.79
C ILE A 137 2.75 1.88 18.58
N VAL A 138 3.41 2.80 17.86
CA VAL A 138 2.87 3.43 16.65
C VAL A 138 2.57 2.38 15.57
N PHE A 139 3.49 1.42 15.39
CA PHE A 139 3.29 0.32 14.45
C PHE A 139 2.11 -0.57 14.87
N ALA A 140 2.05 -0.99 16.14
CA ALA A 140 0.99 -1.83 16.65
C ALA A 140 -0.39 -1.17 16.53
N ALA A 141 -0.50 0.11 16.87
CA ALA A 141 -1.73 0.89 16.69
C ALA A 141 -2.17 0.92 15.22
N GLY A 142 -1.21 1.05 14.29
CA GLY A 142 -1.47 0.97 12.86
C GLY A 142 -1.99 -0.40 12.42
N VAL A 143 -1.34 -1.49 12.84
CA VAL A 143 -1.74 -2.86 12.50
C VAL A 143 -3.13 -3.19 13.07
N ILE A 144 -3.40 -2.80 14.32
CA ILE A 144 -4.71 -2.98 14.95
C ILE A 144 -5.78 -2.21 14.16
N GLY A 145 -5.51 -0.96 13.78
CA GLY A 145 -6.43 -0.15 12.98
C GLY A 145 -6.74 -0.79 11.63
N VAL A 146 -5.73 -1.32 10.93
CA VAL A 146 -5.93 -2.07 9.67
C VAL A 146 -6.75 -3.35 9.93
N GLY A 147 -6.48 -4.06 11.03
CA GLY A 147 -7.24 -5.25 11.42
C GLY A 147 -8.74 -4.98 11.58
N PHE A 148 -9.12 -3.85 12.18
CA PHE A 148 -10.52 -3.45 12.29
C PHE A 148 -11.17 -3.14 10.93
N LEU A 149 -10.43 -2.54 10.00
CA LEU A 149 -10.91 -2.25 8.64
C LEU A 149 -11.00 -3.51 7.76
N ALA A 150 -10.20 -4.54 8.07
CA ALA A 150 -10.17 -5.78 7.32
C ALA A 150 -11.31 -6.74 7.67
N VAL A 151 -12.06 -6.48 8.76
CA VAL A 151 -13.26 -7.23 9.08
C VAL A 151 -14.32 -6.90 8.02
N PRO A 152 -14.78 -7.88 7.21
CA PRO A 152 -15.73 -7.61 6.16
C PRO A 152 -17.04 -7.10 6.75
N VAL A 153 -17.53 -5.99 6.20
CA VAL A 153 -18.96 -5.64 6.16
C VAL A 153 -19.62 -6.40 5.02
#